data_AF-A0A2R6DEM2-F1
#
_entry.id   AF-A0A2R6DEM2-F1
#
_cell.length_a   1.000
_cell.length_b   1.000
_cell.length_c   1.000
_cell.angle_alpha   90.00
_cell.angle_beta   90.00
_cell.angle_gamma   90.00
#
_symmetry.space_group_name_H-M   'P 1'
#
loop_
_entity.id
_entity.type
_entity.pdbx_description
1 polymer ?
#
loop_
_entity_poly.entity_id
_entity_poly.type
_entity_poly.pdbx_seq_one_letter_code
_entity_poly.pdbx_strand_id
1 'polypeptide(L)'
;MVENVIWPAYLDATCSRSEGRRVPEDLAVPEPTVDEIAQAVQQVSYDAVIERDKTYPREYEPRGRVLVKGADDATKSDLLGAIPDDEVPALGTAVVDQQLADVGRIVDVFGPVERPYAAVSPADGVVLAELLGEKLYAE
;
A
#
# COMPACT_ATOMS: atom_id res chain seq x y z
N MET A 1 -0.03 -16.68 15.91
CA MET A 1 1.40 -16.44 16.26
C MET A 1 1.82 -15.14 15.58
N VAL A 2 2.98 -14.53 15.89
CA VAL A 2 3.49 -13.46 15.02
C VAL A 2 4.15 -14.14 13.84
N GLU A 3 3.67 -13.88 12.64
CA GLU A 3 4.06 -14.66 11.47
C GLU A 3 5.16 -13.95 10.69
N ASN A 4 5.12 -12.62 10.62
CA ASN A 4 6.11 -11.86 9.86
C ASN A 4 6.49 -10.53 10.51
N VAL A 5 7.78 -10.19 10.47
CA VAL A 5 8.33 -8.90 10.95
C VAL A 5 8.78 -8.06 9.77
N ILE A 6 8.25 -6.86 9.60
CA ILE A 6 8.64 -5.91 8.56
C ILE A 6 9.40 -4.76 9.21
N TRP A 7 10.64 -4.54 8.74
CA TRP A 7 11.44 -3.38 9.11
C TRP A 7 11.33 -2.34 7.99
N PRO A 8 11.25 -1.03 8.31
CA PRO A 8 11.24 0.03 7.30
C PRO A 8 12.36 -0.10 6.25
N ALA A 9 13.58 -0.40 6.70
CA ALA A 9 14.74 -0.63 5.83
C ALA A 9 14.55 -1.71 4.74
N TYR A 10 13.54 -2.60 4.85
CA TYR A 10 13.27 -3.60 3.81
C TYR A 10 12.64 -3.00 2.56
N LEU A 11 11.90 -1.91 2.71
CA LEU A 11 11.16 -1.21 1.66
C LEU A 11 11.82 0.11 1.27
N ASP A 12 12.82 0.56 2.03
CA ASP A 12 13.43 1.86 1.87
C ASP A 12 14.31 1.96 0.60
N ALA A 13 13.93 2.82 -0.34
CA ALA A 13 14.67 3.08 -1.57
C ALA A 13 16.05 3.72 -1.30
N THR A 14 16.18 4.47 -0.21
CA THR A 14 17.43 5.13 0.18
C THR A 14 18.46 4.14 0.73
N CYS A 15 18.01 2.97 1.17
CA CYS A 15 18.86 1.89 1.64
C CYS A 15 19.29 0.98 0.50
N SER A 16 20.57 0.63 0.41
CA SER A 16 21.04 -0.44 -0.47
C SER A 16 20.57 -1.83 0.01
N ARG A 17 20.72 -2.85 -0.85
CA ARG A 17 20.50 -4.26 -0.46
C ARG A 17 21.41 -4.72 0.69
N SER A 18 22.63 -4.21 0.76
CA SER A 18 23.55 -4.46 1.87
C SER A 18 23.08 -3.83 3.18
N GLU A 19 22.45 -2.66 3.11
CA GLU A 19 21.97 -1.92 4.29
C GLU A 19 20.64 -2.49 4.81
N GLY A 20 19.79 -3.05 3.95
CA GLY A 20 18.60 -3.73 4.43
C GLY A 20 17.53 -4.01 3.37
N ARG A 21 17.55 -3.26 2.26
CA ARG A 21 16.50 -3.30 1.24
C ARG A 21 16.32 -4.72 0.70
N ARG A 22 15.07 -5.17 0.69
CA ARG A 22 14.68 -6.52 0.24
C ARG A 22 13.91 -6.49 -1.07
N VAL A 23 13.27 -5.37 -1.38
CA VAL A 23 12.55 -5.17 -2.65
C VAL A 23 13.48 -4.60 -3.75
N PRO A 24 13.14 -4.79 -5.03
CA PRO A 24 13.72 -4.03 -6.15
C PRO A 24 13.60 -2.52 -5.92
N GLU A 25 14.49 -1.74 -6.52
CA GLU A 25 14.50 -0.28 -6.34
C GLU A 25 13.23 0.37 -6.89
N ASP A 26 12.72 -0.15 -8.02
CA ASP A 26 11.49 0.31 -8.66
C ASP A 26 10.22 0.01 -7.85
N LEU A 27 10.31 -0.78 -6.77
CA LEU A 27 9.22 -1.11 -5.84
C LEU A 27 9.51 -0.60 -4.42
N ALA A 28 10.58 0.17 -4.24
CA ALA A 28 11.01 0.68 -2.95
C ALA A 28 10.47 2.10 -2.75
N VAL A 29 9.99 2.39 -1.55
CA VAL A 29 9.47 3.72 -1.17
C VAL A 29 10.57 4.47 -0.41
N PRO A 30 10.79 5.77 -0.63
CA PRO A 30 11.77 6.54 0.13
C PRO A 30 11.33 6.73 1.59
N GLU A 31 12.22 6.45 2.54
CA GLU A 31 12.05 6.75 3.97
C GLU A 31 10.72 6.26 4.61
N PRO A 32 10.29 4.99 4.40
CA PRO A 32 9.00 4.50 4.87
C PRO A 32 8.91 4.52 6.39
N THR A 33 7.70 4.79 6.90
CA THR A 33 7.38 4.80 8.32
C THR A 33 6.63 3.55 8.74
N VAL A 34 6.69 3.21 10.03
CA VAL A 34 5.93 2.07 10.57
C VAL A 34 4.42 2.26 10.50
N ASP A 35 3.95 3.51 10.46
CA ASP A 35 2.54 3.84 10.34
C ASP A 35 2.02 3.55 8.93
N GLU A 36 2.74 3.97 7.89
CA GLU A 36 2.43 3.66 6.48
C GLU A 36 2.45 2.16 6.23
N ILE A 37 3.49 1.47 6.73
CA ILE A 37 3.60 0.01 6.60
C ILE A 37 2.41 -0.69 7.28
N ALA A 38 2.04 -0.25 8.49
CA ALA A 38 0.91 -0.85 9.20
C ALA A 38 -0.42 -0.58 8.49
N GLN A 39 -0.60 0.61 7.90
CA GLN A 39 -1.78 0.96 7.13
C GLN A 39 -1.89 0.07 5.87
N ALA A 40 -0.80 -0.11 5.13
CA ALA A 40 -0.77 -0.98 3.95
C ALA A 40 -1.08 -2.44 4.30
N VAL A 41 -0.51 -2.95 5.40
CA VAL A 41 -0.80 -4.31 5.89
C VAL A 41 -2.28 -4.47 6.25
N GLN A 42 -2.90 -3.46 6.86
CA GLN A 42 -4.33 -3.48 7.18
C GLN A 42 -5.22 -3.41 5.93
N GLN A 43 -4.82 -2.69 4.89
CA GLN A 43 -5.55 -2.62 3.62
C GLN A 43 -5.67 -3.99 2.94
N VAL A 44 -4.64 -4.83 3.08
CA VAL A 44 -4.68 -6.23 2.60
C VAL A 44 -5.30 -7.20 3.60
N SER A 45 -6.07 -6.70 4.57
CA SER A 45 -6.81 -7.46 5.59
C SER A 45 -5.95 -8.29 6.56
N TYR A 46 -4.69 -7.91 6.77
CA TYR A 46 -3.85 -8.49 7.82
C TYR A 46 -3.78 -7.60 9.06
N ASP A 47 -3.63 -8.23 10.23
CA ASP A 47 -3.44 -7.52 11.49
C ASP A 47 -2.00 -7.01 11.61
N ALA A 48 -1.85 -5.72 11.93
CA ALA A 48 -0.55 -5.08 12.15
C ALA A 48 -0.36 -4.66 13.62
N VAL A 49 0.82 -4.93 14.18
CA VAL A 49 1.24 -4.41 15.49
C VAL A 49 2.55 -3.65 15.34
N ILE A 50 2.52 -2.37 15.71
CA ILE A 50 3.69 -1.49 15.66
C ILE A 50 4.49 -1.61 16.97
N GLU A 51 5.80 -1.83 16.87
CA GLU A 51 6.75 -1.69 17.98
C GLU A 51 7.73 -0.54 17.66
N ARG A 52 7.44 0.66 18.17
CA ARG A 52 8.21 1.89 17.83
C ARG A 52 9.62 1.92 18.41
N ASP A 53 9.82 1.31 19.58
CA ASP A 53 11.10 1.36 20.31
C ASP A 53 12.15 0.38 19.77
N LYS A 54 11.89 -0.25 18.62
CA LYS A 54 12.78 -1.24 18.02
C LYS A 54 13.67 -0.59 16.98
N THR A 55 14.94 -0.99 17.00
CA THR A 55 15.94 -0.55 16.04
C THR A 55 16.38 -1.73 15.20
N TYR A 56 16.43 -1.54 13.87
CA TYR A 56 16.93 -2.57 12.97
C TYR A 56 18.44 -2.73 13.22
N PRO A 57 19.00 -3.94 13.34
CA PRO A 57 20.42 -4.12 13.71
C PRO A 57 21.44 -3.49 12.75
N ARG A 58 21.04 -3.13 11.52
CA ARG A 58 21.91 -2.45 10.54
C ARG A 58 21.73 -0.92 10.54
N GLU A 59 20.82 -0.41 11.37
CA GLU A 59 20.57 1.01 11.58
C GLU A 59 20.98 1.42 13.00
N TYR A 60 21.21 2.71 13.20
CA TYR A 60 21.57 3.27 14.51
C TYR A 60 20.38 3.96 15.20
N GLU A 61 19.49 4.58 14.42
CA GLU A 61 18.34 5.29 14.95
C GLU A 61 17.09 4.41 14.99
N PRO A 62 16.27 4.49 16.06
CA PRO A 62 15.04 3.72 16.17
C PRO A 62 14.01 4.21 15.15
N ARG A 63 13.65 3.35 14.19
CA ARG A 63 12.53 3.55 13.26
C ARG A 63 11.33 2.65 13.54
N GLY A 64 11.44 1.77 14.53
CA GLY A 64 10.42 0.79 14.87
C GLY A 64 10.36 -0.40 13.90
N ARG A 65 9.37 -1.26 14.10
CA ARG A 65 9.02 -2.36 13.20
C ARG A 65 7.54 -2.68 13.24
N VAL A 66 7.04 -3.36 12.22
CA VAL A 66 5.67 -3.85 12.13
C VAL A 66 5.67 -5.37 12.23
N LEU A 67 4.83 -5.91 13.10
CA LEU A 67 4.54 -7.34 13.22
C LEU A 67 3.22 -7.62 12.51
N VAL A 68 3.24 -8.50 11.52
CA VAL A 68 2.07 -8.94 10.76
C VAL A 68 1.55 -10.26 11.34
N LYS A 69 0.24 -10.35 11.53
CA LYS A 69 -0.50 -11.51 12.04
C LYS A 69 -1.66 -11.86 11.11
N GLY A 70 -2.08 -13.12 11.13
CA GLY A 70 -3.18 -13.63 10.29
C GLY A 70 -2.77 -13.79 8.84
N ALA A 71 -1.46 -13.93 8.58
CA ALA A 71 -0.88 -14.07 7.26
C ALA A 71 -0.44 -15.53 7.00
N ASP A 72 -1.24 -16.49 7.49
CA ASP A 72 -0.94 -17.92 7.37
C ASP A 72 -0.86 -18.38 5.90
N ASP A 73 -1.51 -17.63 5.01
CA ASP A 73 -1.56 -17.87 3.56
C ASP A 73 -0.59 -17.02 2.73
N ALA A 74 0.23 -16.15 3.34
CA ALA A 74 1.12 -15.22 2.63
C ALA A 74 2.58 -15.30 3.08
N THR A 75 3.51 -15.36 2.12
CA THR A 75 4.94 -15.35 2.43
C THR A 75 5.42 -13.93 2.75
N LYS A 76 6.56 -13.83 3.44
CA LYS A 76 7.23 -12.54 3.66
C LYS A 76 7.47 -11.76 2.37
N SER A 77 7.77 -12.45 1.27
CA SER A 77 7.99 -11.80 -0.03
C SER A 77 6.70 -11.24 -0.60
N ASP A 78 5.58 -11.96 -0.46
CA ASP A 78 4.26 -11.49 -0.92
C ASP A 78 3.83 -10.24 -0.15
N LEU A 79 4.06 -10.21 1.17
CA LEU A 79 3.79 -9.04 2.00
C LEU A 79 4.66 -7.83 1.64
N LEU A 80 5.91 -8.04 1.21
CA LEU A 80 6.80 -6.95 0.81
C LEU A 80 6.46 -6.40 -0.58
N GLY A 81 5.90 -7.23 -1.48
CA GLY A 81 5.45 -6.79 -2.80
C GLY A 81 4.04 -6.19 -2.82
N ALA A 82 3.21 -6.49 -1.82
CA ALA A 82 1.82 -6.02 -1.74
C ALA A 82 1.66 -4.68 -1.01
N ILE A 83 2.70 -4.15 -0.38
CA ILE A 83 2.67 -2.79 0.17
C ILE A 83 2.78 -1.84 -1.02
N PRO A 84 1.70 -1.15 -1.39
CA PRO A 84 1.68 -0.38 -2.60
C PRO A 84 2.65 0.81 -2.51
N ASP A 85 3.23 1.13 -3.66
CA ASP A 85 3.73 2.47 -3.97
C ASP A 85 2.58 3.48 -3.79
N ASP A 86 2.87 4.77 -3.62
CA ASP A 86 1.88 5.85 -3.47
C ASP A 86 0.86 5.95 -4.64
N GLU A 87 0.97 5.10 -5.68
CA GLU A 87 0.10 5.03 -6.85
C GLU A 87 -1.14 4.12 -6.72
N VAL A 88 -1.37 3.43 -5.60
CA VAL A 88 -2.62 2.67 -5.41
C VAL A 88 -3.67 3.54 -4.72
N PRO A 89 -4.81 3.82 -5.38
CA PRO A 89 -5.82 4.69 -4.80
C PRO A 89 -6.38 4.13 -3.49
N ALA A 90 -6.54 5.00 -2.49
CA ALA A 90 -7.17 4.62 -1.23
C ALA A 90 -8.68 4.38 -1.38
N LEU A 91 -9.22 3.50 -0.54
CA LEU A 91 -10.67 3.32 -0.44
C LEU A 91 -11.32 4.62 0.05
N GLY A 92 -12.43 5.00 -0.58
CA GLY A 92 -13.14 6.24 -0.32
C GLY A 92 -12.61 7.46 -1.06
N THR A 93 -11.47 7.34 -1.75
CA THR A 93 -10.92 8.41 -2.62
C THR A 93 -11.94 8.81 -3.68
N ALA A 94 -12.07 10.12 -3.88
CA ALA A 94 -12.96 10.68 -4.88
C ALA A 94 -12.41 10.35 -6.28
N VAL A 95 -13.33 10.00 -7.17
CA VAL A 95 -13.03 9.74 -8.57
C VAL A 95 -13.59 10.89 -9.37
N VAL A 96 -12.76 11.46 -10.24
CA VAL A 96 -13.12 12.55 -11.12
C VAL A 96 -12.87 12.20 -12.59
N ASP A 97 -13.61 12.83 -13.49
CA ASP A 97 -13.34 12.75 -14.93
C ASP A 97 -12.23 13.73 -15.37
N GLN A 98 -11.97 13.81 -16.68
CA GLN A 98 -10.99 14.74 -17.26
C GLN A 98 -11.34 16.22 -17.07
N GLN A 99 -12.60 16.53 -16.75
CA GLN A 99 -13.10 17.88 -16.50
C GLN A 99 -13.14 18.20 -15.00
N LEU A 100 -12.62 17.30 -14.15
CA LEU A 100 -12.66 17.36 -12.69
C LEU A 100 -14.09 17.31 -12.13
N ALA A 101 -15.04 16.72 -12.85
CA ALA A 101 -16.37 16.46 -12.31
C ALA A 101 -16.34 15.21 -11.42
N ASP A 102 -16.95 15.30 -10.23
CA ASP A 102 -17.10 14.17 -9.32
C ASP A 102 -17.97 13.08 -9.99
N VAL A 103 -17.37 11.91 -10.22
CA VAL A 103 -18.06 10.76 -10.79
C VAL A 103 -18.39 9.69 -9.76
N GLY A 104 -17.80 9.76 -8.56
CA GLY A 104 -18.01 8.75 -7.53
C GLY A 104 -16.83 8.57 -6.58
N ARG A 105 -16.79 7.39 -5.93
CA ARG A 105 -15.74 7.03 -4.98
C ARG A 105 -15.25 5.60 -5.18
N ILE A 106 -13.98 5.38 -4.88
CA ILE A 106 -13.38 4.04 -4.90
C ILE A 106 -13.90 3.24 -3.71
N VAL A 107 -14.50 2.08 -3.99
CA VAL A 107 -15.05 1.19 -2.96
C VAL A 107 -14.29 -0.11 -2.80
N ASP A 108 -13.47 -0.47 -3.79
CA ASP A 108 -12.59 -1.64 -3.72
C ASP A 108 -11.41 -1.45 -4.69
N VAL A 109 -10.28 -2.10 -4.40
CA VAL A 109 -9.12 -2.16 -5.29
C VAL A 109 -8.60 -3.60 -5.31
N PHE A 110 -8.53 -4.20 -6.49
CA PHE A 110 -8.21 -5.61 -6.66
C PHE A 110 -7.40 -5.85 -7.94
N GLY A 111 -6.75 -7.02 -8.04
CA GLY A 111 -5.99 -7.39 -9.24
C GLY A 111 -4.46 -7.27 -9.08
N PRO A 112 -3.70 -7.32 -10.19
CA PRO A 112 -2.24 -7.32 -10.14
C PRO A 112 -1.68 -6.04 -9.54
N VAL A 113 -0.65 -6.15 -8.71
CA VAL A 113 -0.01 -4.99 -8.07
C VAL A 113 0.52 -3.98 -9.09
N GLU A 114 1.04 -4.45 -10.22
CA GLU A 114 1.55 -3.56 -11.28
C GLU A 114 0.45 -2.77 -11.99
N ARG A 115 -0.80 -3.25 -11.98
CA ARG A 115 -1.96 -2.66 -12.67
C ARG A 115 -3.26 -3.04 -11.95
N PRO A 116 -3.53 -2.46 -10.77
CA PRO A 116 -4.73 -2.78 -10.02
C PRO A 116 -5.97 -2.23 -10.74
N TYR A 117 -7.10 -2.90 -10.53
CA TYR A 117 -8.42 -2.44 -10.91
C TYR A 117 -9.10 -1.80 -9.70
N ALA A 118 -9.73 -0.64 -9.88
CA ALA A 118 -10.53 0.01 -8.86
C ALA A 118 -12.03 -0.16 -9.16
N ALA A 119 -12.81 -0.60 -8.18
CA ALA A 119 -14.27 -0.53 -8.23
C ALA A 119 -14.72 0.87 -7.80
N VAL A 120 -15.57 1.49 -8.61
CA VAL A 120 -16.10 2.84 -8.34
C VAL A 120 -17.59 2.75 -8.09
N SER A 121 -18.04 3.29 -6.95
CA SER A 121 -19.45 3.56 -6.72
C SER A 121 -19.79 4.94 -7.30
N PRO A 122 -20.76 5.04 -8.23
CA PRO A 122 -21.11 6.30 -8.85
C PRO A 122 -21.73 7.28 -7.84
N ALA A 123 -21.49 8.58 -8.04
CA ALA A 123 -22.21 9.63 -7.33
C ALA A 123 -23.67 9.74 -7.79
N ASP A 124 -24.51 10.40 -6.99
CA ASP A 124 -25.93 10.57 -7.32
C ASP A 124 -26.11 11.27 -8.67
N GLY A 125 -26.88 10.65 -9.57
CA GLY A 125 -27.15 11.18 -10.92
C GLY A 125 -26.10 10.82 -11.97
N VAL A 126 -25.04 10.10 -11.62
CA VAL A 126 -24.03 9.62 -12.56
C VAL A 126 -24.47 8.30 -13.21
N VAL A 127 -24.42 8.24 -14.53
CA VAL A 127 -24.75 7.03 -15.31
C VAL A 127 -23.46 6.31 -15.69
N LEU A 128 -23.19 5.16 -15.07
CA LEU A 128 -21.95 4.38 -15.30
C LEU A 128 -21.68 4.02 -16.77
N ALA A 129 -22.73 3.84 -17.56
CA ALA A 129 -22.59 3.52 -18.98
C ALA A 129 -21.94 4.66 -19.78
N GLU A 130 -22.07 5.91 -19.33
CA GLU A 130 -21.46 7.09 -19.97
C GLU A 130 -19.97 7.23 -19.65
N LEU A 131 -19.50 6.57 -18.60
CA LEU A 131 -18.09 6.56 -18.18
C LEU A 131 -17.28 5.42 -18.82
N LEU A 132 -17.94 4.49 -19.53
CA LEU A 132 -17.27 3.35 -20.15
C LEU A 132 -16.31 3.80 -21.25
N GLY A 133 -15.01 3.56 -21.03
CA GLY A 133 -13.95 3.92 -21.96
C GLY A 133 -13.36 5.31 -21.73
N GLU A 134 -13.91 6.09 -20.79
CA GLU A 134 -13.34 7.35 -20.34
C GLU A 134 -12.18 7.10 -19.37
N LYS A 135 -11.21 8.02 -19.36
CA LYS A 135 -10.18 8.05 -18.32
C LYS A 135 -10.74 8.73 -17.07
N LEU A 136 -10.65 8.03 -15.96
CA LEU A 136 -11.01 8.51 -14.63
C LEU A 136 -9.75 8.67 -13.79
N TYR A 137 -9.78 9.62 -12.86
CA TYR A 137 -8.65 10.00 -12.01
C TYR A 137 -9.07 9.91 -10.55
N ALA A 138 -8.17 9.43 -9.69
CA ALA A 138 -8.35 9.46 -8.25
C ALA A 138 -7.72 10.76 -7.71
N GLU A 139 -8.42 11.48 -6.81
CA GLU A 139 -7.90 12.69 -6.15
C GLU A 139 -6.87 12.41 -5.06
#